data_AF-A0A9P7RPV3-F1
#
_entry.id   AF-A0A9P7RPV3-F1
#
_cell.length_a   1.000
_cell.length_b   1.000
_cell.length_c   1.000
_cell.angle_alpha   90.00
_cell.angle_beta   90.00
_cell.angle_gamma   90.00
#
_symmetry.space_group_name_H-M   'P 1'
#
loop_
_entity.id
_entity.type
_entity.pdbx_description
1 polymer ?
#
loop_
_entity_poly.entity_id
_entity_poly.type
_entity_poly.pdbx_seq_one_letter_code
_entity_poly.pdbx_strand_id
1 'polypeptide(L)'
;MAQVPNTVDYIVVGGGTAGNVVAVRLAEQGNSVLVLEAGKDASTETEVRTPGLGMLNMRNPERNWNILSSPQKALNGRQISLPRSDNSFVQVHNLRSDSGSNTAGKSSEGVVV
;
A
#
# COMPACT_ATOMS: atom_id res chain seq x y z
N MET A 1 16.28 -5.84 7.18
CA MET A 1 14.91 -5.48 7.62
C MET A 1 14.98 -4.07 8.19
N ALA A 2 14.11 -3.17 7.72
CA ALA A 2 13.99 -1.84 8.31
C ALA A 2 13.64 -1.97 9.80
N GLN A 3 14.25 -1.17 10.66
CA GLN A 3 13.92 -1.15 12.08
C GLN A 3 12.56 -0.49 12.24
N VAL A 4 11.62 -1.21 12.87
CA VAL A 4 10.31 -0.65 13.21
C VAL A 4 10.51 0.27 14.42
N PRO A 5 10.17 1.57 14.32
CA PRO A 5 10.29 2.46 15.46
C PRO A 5 9.35 2.04 16.59
N ASN A 6 9.82 2.12 17.83
CA ASN A 6 9.00 1.79 19.01
C ASN A 6 7.89 2.81 19.27
N THR A 7 7.99 4.02 18.70
CA THR A 7 7.06 5.13 18.87
C THR A 7 6.95 5.94 17.59
N VAL A 8 5.72 6.29 17.21
CA VAL A 8 5.37 7.21 16.12
C VAL A 8 4.16 8.03 16.52
N ASP A 9 3.95 9.18 15.88
CA ASP A 9 2.78 10.04 16.14
C ASP A 9 1.50 9.43 15.55
N TYR A 10 1.61 8.81 14.37
CA TYR A 10 0.48 8.18 13.68
C TYR A 10 0.84 6.82 13.08
N ILE A 11 -0.13 5.91 13.12
CA ILE A 11 -0.10 4.64 12.39
C ILE A 11 -1.24 4.66 11.36
N VAL A 12 -0.90 4.49 10.08
CA VAL A 12 -1.87 4.34 8.98
C VAL A 12 -1.93 2.88 8.58
N VAL A 13 -3.09 2.25 8.71
CA VAL A 13 -3.29 0.84 8.35
C VAL A 13 -3.84 0.75 6.93
N GLY A 14 -3.04 0.19 6.02
CA GLY A 14 -3.28 0.09 4.58
C GLY A 14 -2.70 1.27 3.81
N GLY A 15 -1.60 1.04 3.09
CA GLY A 15 -1.01 1.88 2.04
C GLY A 15 -1.72 1.77 0.68
N GLY A 16 -3.05 1.75 0.69
CA GLY A 16 -3.86 1.93 -0.52
C GLY A 16 -3.98 3.39 -0.93
N THR A 17 -4.80 3.68 -1.94
CA THR A 17 -5.00 5.05 -2.48
C THR A 17 -5.28 6.10 -1.41
N ALA A 18 -6.17 5.80 -0.45
CA ALA A 18 -6.51 6.73 0.63
C ALA A 18 -5.41 6.80 1.70
N GLY A 19 -4.84 5.65 2.09
CA GLY A 19 -3.83 5.56 3.14
C GLY A 19 -2.55 6.30 2.79
N ASN A 20 -2.04 6.14 1.56
CA ASN A 20 -0.84 6.86 1.11
C ASN A 20 -1.07 8.38 1.06
N VAL A 21 -2.24 8.83 0.63
CA VAL A 21 -2.58 10.26 0.65
C VAL A 21 -2.57 10.80 2.07
N VAL A 22 -3.23 10.11 3.02
CA VAL A 22 -3.26 10.53 4.43
C VAL A 22 -1.86 10.52 5.04
N ALA A 23 -1.08 9.46 4.81
CA ALA A 23 0.27 9.31 5.36
C ALA A 23 1.19 10.44 4.88
N VAL A 24 1.17 10.76 3.59
CA VAL A 24 1.97 11.87 3.01
C VAL A 24 1.56 13.20 3.62
N ARG A 25 0.26 13.50 3.75
CA ARG A 25 -0.21 14.77 4.34
C ARG A 25 0.16 14.93 5.81
N LEU A 26 0.10 13.85 6.59
CA LEU A 26 0.53 13.87 7.99
C LEU A 26 2.04 14.09 8.12
N ALA A 27 2.83 13.46 7.24
CA ALA A 27 4.28 13.61 7.22
C ALA A 27 4.73 15.02 6.79
N GLU A 28 4.04 15.64 5.82
CA GLU A 28 4.28 17.03 5.40
C GLU A 28 4.07 18.05 6.53
N GLN A 29 3.27 17.71 7.55
CA GLN A 29 3.07 18.53 8.74
C GLN A 29 4.13 18.30 9.83
N GLY A 30 5.13 17.46 9.57
CA GLY A 30 6.23 17.16 10.50
C GLY A 30 5.96 16.00 11.46
N ASN A 31 4.87 15.25 11.29
CA ASN A 31 4.58 14.08 12.12
C ASN A 31 5.35 12.84 11.65
N SER A 32 5.76 12.00 12.58
CA SER A 32 6.26 10.65 12.28
C SER A 32 5.09 9.71 12.00
N VAL A 33 5.11 9.08 10.82
CA VAL A 33 4.03 8.21 10.35
C VAL A 33 4.56 6.83 10.04
N LEU A 34 3.92 5.81 10.60
CA LEU A 34 4.11 4.40 10.28
C LEU A 34 2.97 3.93 9.38
N VAL A 35 3.26 3.51 8.16
CA VAL A 35 2.28 2.80 7.33
C VAL A 35 2.41 1.30 7.63
N LEU A 36 1.28 0.64 7.85
CA LEU A 36 1.17 -0.82 7.91
C LEU A 36 0.37 -1.25 6.70
N GLU A 37 1.03 -1.44 5.57
CA GLU A 37 0.39 -2.05 4.42
C GLU A 37 0.23 -3.53 4.72
N ALA A 38 -0.87 -4.16 4.34
CA ALA A 38 -0.94 -5.59 4.50
C ALA A 38 0.18 -6.24 3.69
N GLY A 39 0.82 -5.53 2.69
CA GLY A 39 1.53 -5.89 1.41
C GLY A 39 2.97 -5.79 0.96
N LYS A 40 3.33 -6.73 0.06
CA LYS A 40 4.62 -6.73 -0.63
C LYS A 40 4.73 -5.54 -1.57
N ASP A 41 5.95 -5.05 -1.72
CA ASP A 41 6.27 -4.03 -2.68
C ASP A 41 6.18 -4.63 -4.09
N ALA A 42 5.21 -4.14 -4.85
CA ALA A 42 4.94 -4.55 -6.21
C ALA A 42 5.47 -3.54 -7.25
N SER A 43 6.17 -2.49 -6.81
CA SER A 43 6.63 -1.37 -7.64
C SER A 43 7.56 -1.80 -8.79
N THR A 44 8.22 -2.95 -8.66
CA THR A 44 9.12 -3.52 -9.68
C THR A 44 8.44 -4.55 -10.60
N GLU A 45 7.21 -4.95 -10.30
CA GLU A 45 6.52 -6.04 -10.97
C GLU A 45 5.90 -5.57 -12.30
N THR A 46 6.03 -6.40 -13.34
CA THR A 46 5.65 -6.01 -14.71
C THR A 46 4.13 -5.87 -14.86
N GLU A 47 3.35 -6.69 -14.15
CA GLU A 47 1.88 -6.61 -14.19
C GLU A 47 1.33 -5.38 -13.48
N VAL A 48 2.12 -4.73 -12.61
CA VAL A 48 1.75 -3.47 -11.95
C VAL A 48 2.17 -2.27 -12.79
N ARG A 49 3.37 -2.31 -13.38
CA ARG A 49 3.92 -1.19 -14.17
C ARG A 49 3.34 -1.07 -15.58
N THR A 50 2.78 -2.15 -16.12
CA THR A 50 2.26 -2.20 -17.49
C THR A 50 0.73 -2.11 -17.49
N PRO A 51 0.11 -0.99 -17.91
CA PRO A 51 -1.34 -0.80 -17.81
C PRO A 51 -2.17 -1.90 -18.46
N GLY A 52 -1.72 -2.42 -19.61
CA GLY A 52 -2.40 -3.50 -20.34
C GLY A 52 -2.46 -4.85 -19.62
N LEU A 53 -1.63 -5.04 -18.58
CA LEU A 53 -1.56 -6.28 -17.80
C LEU A 53 -2.33 -6.20 -16.47
N GLY A 54 -2.95 -5.06 -16.15
CA GLY A 54 -3.58 -4.80 -14.85
C GLY A 54 -4.61 -5.86 -14.42
N MET A 55 -5.35 -6.44 -15.37
CA MET A 55 -6.36 -7.49 -15.13
C MET A 55 -5.77 -8.78 -14.54
N LEU A 56 -4.49 -9.06 -14.76
CA LEU A 56 -3.82 -10.24 -14.20
C LEU A 56 -3.71 -10.15 -12.67
N ASN A 57 -3.59 -8.94 -12.12
CA ASN A 57 -3.52 -8.72 -10.67
C ASN A 57 -4.83 -9.12 -9.97
N MET A 58 -5.99 -8.88 -10.61
CA MET A 58 -7.30 -9.21 -10.03
C MET A 58 -7.53 -10.72 -9.85
N ARG A 59 -6.79 -11.55 -10.59
CA ARG A 59 -6.87 -13.01 -10.54
C ARG A 59 -5.71 -13.66 -9.79
N ASN A 60 -4.74 -12.87 -9.33
CA ASN A 60 -3.61 -13.36 -8.57
C ASN A 60 -4.01 -13.52 -7.09
N PRO A 61 -4.04 -14.74 -6.54
CA PRO A 61 -4.41 -14.96 -5.15
C PRO A 61 -3.40 -14.37 -4.15
N GLU A 62 -2.16 -14.06 -4.57
CA GLU A 62 -1.16 -13.37 -3.75
C GLU A 62 -1.38 -11.85 -3.68
N ARG A 63 -2.21 -11.29 -4.57
CA ARG A 63 -2.51 -9.85 -4.65
C ARG A 63 -3.99 -9.53 -4.44
N ASN A 64 -4.77 -10.52 -3.99
CA ASN A 64 -6.21 -10.38 -3.83
C ASN A 64 -6.69 -11.15 -2.61
N TRP A 65 -7.55 -10.51 -1.82
CA TRP A 65 -8.17 -11.11 -0.63
C TRP A 65 -9.14 -12.25 -0.97
N ASN A 66 -9.40 -12.49 -2.26
CA ASN A 66 -10.23 -13.58 -2.77
C ASN A 66 -11.63 -13.62 -2.13
N ILE A 67 -12.18 -12.43 -1.84
CA ILE A 67 -13.50 -12.29 -1.25
C ILE A 67 -14.55 -12.69 -2.28
N LEU A 68 -15.47 -13.54 -1.86
CA LEU A 68 -16.65 -13.89 -2.63
C LEU A 68 -17.88 -13.23 -2.00
N SER A 69 -18.81 -12.78 -2.84
CA SER A 69 -20.14 -12.39 -2.35
C SER A 69 -20.84 -13.59 -1.69
N SER A 70 -21.84 -13.31 -0.85
CA SER A 70 -22.83 -14.34 -0.52
C SER A 70 -23.55 -14.82 -1.79
N PRO A 71 -24.10 -16.05 -1.80
CA PRO A 71 -24.90 -16.54 -2.92
C PRO A 71 -26.04 -15.58 -3.27
N GLN A 72 -26.11 -15.14 -4.52
CA GLN A 72 -27.10 -14.17 -4.95
C GLN A 72 -28.31 -14.86 -5.55
N LYS A 73 -29.50 -14.70 -4.92
CA LYS A 73 -30.76 -15.31 -5.41
C LYS A 73 -31.08 -14.88 -6.84
N ALA A 74 -30.87 -13.60 -7.16
CA ALA A 74 -31.08 -13.06 -8.50
C ALA A 74 -30.05 -13.56 -9.54
N LEU A 75 -28.98 -14.23 -9.11
CA LEU A 75 -27.95 -14.80 -9.98
C LEU A 75 -27.90 -16.34 -9.86
N ASN A 76 -29.04 -16.99 -9.59
CA ASN A 76 -29.16 -18.45 -9.45
C ASN A 76 -28.20 -19.05 -8.42
N GLY A 77 -27.98 -18.35 -7.30
CA GLY A 77 -27.07 -18.80 -6.24
C GLY A 77 -25.58 -18.60 -6.55
N ARG A 78 -25.23 -18.00 -7.68
CA ARG A 78 -23.84 -17.71 -8.02
C ARG A 78 -23.23 -16.75 -7.00
N GLN A 79 -21.97 -17.02 -6.66
CA GLN A 79 -21.11 -16.14 -5.90
C GLN A 79 -20.20 -15.38 -6.86
N ILE A 80 -20.05 -14.08 -6.61
CA ILE A 80 -19.27 -13.18 -7.46
C ILE A 80 -17.94 -12.90 -6.77
N SER A 81 -16.85 -13.00 -7.52
CA SER A 81 -15.55 -12.55 -7.05
C SER A 81 -15.56 -11.04 -6.86
N LEU A 82 -15.20 -10.60 -5.66
CA LEU A 82 -15.09 -9.21 -5.25
C LEU A 82 -13.61 -8.90 -5.05
N PRO A 83 -12.85 -8.68 -6.15
CA PRO A 83 -11.44 -8.41 -6.07
C PRO A 83 -11.21 -7.16 -5.23
N ARG A 84 -10.43 -7.32 -4.17
CA ARG A 84 -9.89 -6.24 -3.36
C ARG A 84 -8.39 -6.37 -3.48
N SER A 85 -7.68 -5.27 -3.72
CA SER A 85 -6.22 -5.29 -3.67
C SER A 85 -5.83 -5.84 -2.31
N ASP A 86 -5.23 -7.03 -2.31
CA ASP A 86 -4.39 -7.48 -1.22
C ASP A 86 -3.01 -7.07 -1.64
N ASN A 87 -2.43 -6.21 -0.87
CA ASN A 87 -1.01 -6.15 -0.82
C ASN A 87 -0.84 -7.03 0.44
N SER A 88 -0.22 -8.25 0.42
CA SER A 88 0.17 -9.05 1.65
C SER A 88 1.71 -9.17 2.04
N PHE A 89 2.31 -8.20 2.77
CA PHE A 89 3.47 -7.97 3.65
C PHE A 89 3.42 -6.62 4.46
N VAL A 90 3.66 -6.60 5.78
CA VAL A 90 3.81 -5.33 6.53
C VAL A 90 5.11 -4.61 6.17
N GLN A 91 5.01 -3.55 5.37
CA GLN A 91 6.13 -2.63 5.14
C GLN A 91 6.03 -1.42 6.04
N VAL A 92 7.10 -1.20 6.80
CA VAL A 92 7.25 -0.05 7.70
C VAL A 92 8.03 1.04 6.98
N HIS A 93 7.32 2.10 6.61
CA HIS A 93 7.91 3.32 6.07
C HIS A 93 7.85 4.39 7.14
N ASN A 94 8.99 5.03 7.44
CA ASN A 94 9.04 6.21 8.30
C ASN A 94 9.15 7.44 7.41
N LEU A 95 8.06 8.21 7.32
CA LEU A 95 8.06 9.45 6.56
C LEU A 95 8.50 10.60 7.48
N ARG A 96 9.57 11.29 7.10
CA ARG A 96 10.00 12.55 7.74
C ARG A 96 10.11 13.66 6.70
N SER A 97 9.62 14.84 7.08
CA SER A 97 9.83 16.09 6.35
C SER A 97 11.23 16.61 6.68
N ASP A 98 12.13 16.64 5.69
CA ASP A 98 13.41 17.35 5.81
C ASP A 98 13.16 18.85 5.58
N SER A 99 13.29 19.66 6.63
CA SER A 99 13.12 21.11 6.59
C SER A 99 14.38 21.87 6.12
N GLY A 100 15.13 21.35 5.14
CA GLY A 100 16.45 21.91 4.80
C GLY A 100 16.89 21.73 3.34
N SER A 101 17.12 22.86 2.68
CA SER A 101 18.01 23.11 1.53
C SER A 101 18.14 22.05 0.41
N ASN A 102 17.81 22.50 -0.80
CA ASN A 102 18.16 21.87 -2.08
C ASN A 102 19.70 21.76 -2.26
N THR A 103 20.31 20.73 -1.69
CA THR A 103 21.69 20.32 -1.99
C THR A 103 21.76 18.80 -2.08
N ALA A 104 22.37 18.34 -3.17
CA ALA A 104 22.53 16.94 -3.55
C ALA A 104 23.12 16.07 -2.43
N GLY A 105 22.47 14.91 -2.19
CA GLY A 105 22.94 13.91 -1.24
C GLY A 105 21.80 13.22 -0.48
N LYS A 106 20.72 12.81 -1.15
CA LYS A 106 19.65 12.05 -0.51
C LYS A 106 20.08 10.59 -0.42
N SER A 107 20.48 10.15 0.77
CA SER A 107 20.58 8.72 1.09
C SER A 107 19.22 8.09 0.84
N SER A 108 19.25 6.96 0.14
CA SER A 108 18.11 6.23 -0.39
C SER A 108 17.30 5.48 0.67
N GLU A 109 16.89 6.14 1.75
CA GLU A 109 15.82 5.65 2.62
C GLU A 109 14.52 6.23 2.08
N GLY A 110 13.97 5.50 1.11
CA GLY A 110 12.99 5.97 0.14
C GLY A 110 11.65 6.39 0.75
N VAL A 111 11.18 7.55 0.29
CA VAL A 111 9.75 7.73 0.02
C VAL A 111 9.50 7.07 -1.33
N VAL A 112 9.04 5.82 -1.30
CA VAL A 112 8.42 5.18 -2.46
C VAL A 112 6.93 5.14 -2.16
N VAL A 113 6.16 5.90 -2.92
CA VAL A 113 4.69 5.78 -2.98
C VAL A 113 4.33 4.80 -4.08
#